data_AF-R6EI76-F1
#
_entry.id   AF-R6EI76-F1
#
_cell.length_a   1.000
_cell.length_b   1.000
_cell.length_c   1.000
_cell.angle_alpha   90.00
_cell.angle_beta   90.00
_cell.angle_gamma   90.00
#
_symmetry.space_group_name_H-M   'P 1'
#
loop_
_entity.id
_entity.type
_entity.pdbx_description
1 polymer ?
#
loop_
_entity_poly.entity_id
_entity_poly.type
_entity_poly.pdbx_seq_one_letter_code
_entity_poly.pdbx_strand_id
1 'polypeptide(L)'
;MKKYISLIICAVLLFSLSSCSVEKTPILDNSDNSYFVDFYTDDDYVYIECVLNIYNPNNTESEVKISAIDNEDVEIGLLKSKNLVAIDKESEKDVFRLKSGENTITVLFRGEYAGIYQITSREIPRFIYISEN
;
A
#
# COMPACT_ATOMS: atom_id res chain seq x y z
N MET A 1 6.28 -47.24 -32.73
CA MET A 1 6.09 -45.79 -32.95
C MET A 1 4.82 -45.23 -32.30
N LYS A 2 3.63 -45.84 -32.46
CA LYS A 2 2.37 -45.36 -31.82
C LYS A 2 2.39 -45.28 -30.27
N LYS A 3 3.13 -46.15 -29.57
CA LYS A 3 3.20 -46.16 -28.09
C LYS A 3 3.98 -44.99 -27.48
N TYR A 4 4.96 -44.42 -28.21
CA TYR A 4 5.77 -43.31 -27.71
C TYR A 4 5.08 -41.95 -27.88
N ILE A 5 4.21 -41.83 -28.89
CA ILE A 5 3.43 -40.61 -29.16
C ILE A 5 2.39 -40.37 -28.07
N SER A 6 1.79 -41.44 -27.53
CA SER A 6 0.84 -41.38 -26.42
C SER A 6 1.46 -40.87 -25.11
N LEU A 7 2.75 -41.17 -24.87
CA LEU A 7 3.45 -40.79 -23.64
C LEU A 7 3.81 -39.30 -23.62
N ILE A 8 4.11 -38.73 -24.79
CA ILE A 8 4.45 -37.31 -24.94
C ILE A 8 3.22 -36.42 -24.75
N ILE A 9 2.04 -36.86 -25.21
CA ILE A 9 0.78 -36.11 -25.05
C ILE A 9 0.37 -36.02 -23.57
N CYS A 10 0.56 -37.09 -22.77
CA CYS A 10 0.32 -37.04 -21.32
C CYS A 10 1.31 -36.13 -20.58
N ALA A 11 2.57 -36.07 -21.01
CA ALA A 11 3.57 -35.20 -20.38
C ALA A 11 3.31 -33.71 -20.66
N VAL A 12 2.79 -33.36 -21.84
CA VAL A 12 2.45 -31.97 -22.21
C VAL A 12 1.19 -31.47 -21.49
N LEU A 13 0.20 -32.34 -21.25
CA LEU A 13 -1.02 -32.00 -20.49
C LEU A 13 -0.76 -31.81 -18.98
N LEU A 14 0.28 -32.44 -18.43
CA LEU A 14 0.68 -32.25 -17.03
C LEU A 14 1.41 -30.91 -16.79
N PHE A 15 2.01 -30.32 -17.83
CA PHE A 15 2.65 -29.00 -17.75
C PHE A 15 1.68 -27.82 -17.93
N SER A 16 0.46 -28.05 -18.41
CA SER A 16 -0.56 -26.99 -18.56
C SER A 16 -1.34 -26.68 -17.27
N LEU A 17 -1.03 -27.36 -16.16
CA LEU A 17 -1.59 -27.04 -14.84
C LEU A 17 -0.72 -26.05 -14.05
N SER A 18 0.29 -25.43 -14.68
CA SER A 18 1.07 -24.36 -14.08
C SER A 18 0.22 -23.11 -13.87
N SER A 19 -0.50 -23.16 -12.74
CA SER A 19 -0.76 -22.07 -11.82
C SER A 19 -1.30 -20.78 -12.44
N CYS A 20 -2.62 -20.72 -12.63
CA CYS A 20 -3.32 -19.47 -12.34
C CYS A 20 -3.18 -19.19 -10.83
N SER A 21 -2.06 -18.59 -10.41
CA SER A 21 -2.02 -17.95 -9.10
C SER A 21 -2.81 -16.66 -9.23
N VAL A 22 -3.94 -16.58 -8.54
CA VAL A 22 -4.65 -15.31 -8.37
C VAL A 22 -3.74 -14.43 -7.53
N GLU A 23 -3.21 -13.37 -8.11
CA GLU A 23 -2.49 -12.34 -7.36
C GLU A 23 -3.44 -11.79 -6.28
N LYS A 24 -2.90 -11.67 -5.08
CA LYS A 24 -3.63 -11.18 -3.92
C LYS A 24 -3.11 -9.79 -3.59
N THR A 25 -4.02 -8.88 -3.34
CA THR A 25 -3.68 -7.52 -2.93
C THR A 25 -2.93 -7.56 -1.59
N PRO A 26 -1.77 -6.87 -1.48
CA PRO A 26 -1.06 -6.74 -0.22
C PRO A 26 -1.96 -6.15 0.88
N ILE A 27 -1.77 -6.64 2.11
CA ILE A 27 -2.61 -6.31 3.26
C ILE A 27 -1.78 -5.60 4.31
N LEU A 28 -2.36 -4.54 4.90
CA LEU A 28 -1.78 -3.91 6.07
C LEU A 28 -1.76 -4.95 7.20
N ASP A 29 -0.57 -5.37 7.60
CA ASP A 29 -0.42 -6.34 8.69
C ASP A 29 -0.80 -5.65 10.00
N ASN A 30 -1.45 -6.40 10.89
CA ASN A 30 -2.22 -5.93 12.03
C ASN A 30 -1.57 -4.69 12.70
N SER A 31 -2.39 -3.66 12.92
CA SER A 31 -2.03 -2.26 13.21
C SER A 31 -1.00 -2.00 14.32
N ASP A 32 -0.69 -2.98 15.16
CA ASP A 32 0.16 -2.82 16.35
C ASP A 32 1.62 -2.47 16.01
N ASN A 33 2.08 -2.81 14.80
CA ASN A 33 3.44 -2.51 14.37
C ASN A 33 3.53 -1.23 13.51
N SER A 34 2.41 -0.74 12.97
CA SER A 34 2.37 0.46 12.15
C SER A 34 2.15 1.68 13.04
N TYR A 35 2.89 2.77 12.81
CA TYR A 35 2.85 3.91 13.72
C TYR A 35 3.02 5.25 13.02
N PHE A 36 2.41 6.26 13.62
CA PHE A 36 2.60 7.65 13.28
C PHE A 36 3.99 8.12 13.72
N VAL A 37 4.68 8.88 12.88
CA VAL A 37 5.99 9.46 13.18
C VAL A 37 5.82 10.94 13.55
N ASP A 38 5.44 11.75 12.57
CA ASP A 38 5.27 13.20 12.71
C ASP A 38 4.32 13.73 11.63
N PHE A 39 3.98 15.02 11.70
CA PHE A 39 3.31 15.72 10.61
C PHE A 39 3.93 17.11 10.40
N TYR A 40 3.88 17.58 9.17
CA TYR A 40 4.36 18.92 8.82
C TYR A 40 3.56 19.49 7.65
N THR A 41 3.73 20.79 7.42
CA THR A 41 3.15 21.48 6.27
C THR A 41 4.27 22.00 5.38
N ASP A 42 4.07 21.90 4.07
CA ASP A 42 4.91 22.54 3.07
C ASP A 42 4.00 23.16 1.99
N ASP A 43 4.16 24.47 1.78
CA ASP A 43 3.28 25.31 0.98
C ASP A 43 1.77 25.05 1.24
N ASP A 44 1.08 24.48 0.26
CA ASP A 44 -0.37 24.23 0.25
C ASP A 44 -0.74 22.82 0.76
N TYR A 45 0.23 22.06 1.30
CA TYR A 45 0.05 20.65 1.65
C TYR A 45 0.39 20.34 3.10
N VAL A 46 -0.32 19.35 3.64
CA VAL A 46 -0.02 18.64 4.88
C VAL A 46 0.57 17.29 4.52
N TYR A 47 1.61 16.90 5.23
CA TYR A 47 2.25 15.59 5.14
C TYR A 47 2.20 14.93 6.50
N ILE A 48 1.51 13.78 6.57
CA ILE A 48 1.43 12.94 7.76
C ILE A 48 2.37 11.75 7.55
N GLU A 49 3.49 11.72 8.26
CA GLU A 49 4.51 10.68 8.14
C GLU A 49 4.13 9.47 9.00
N CYS A 50 4.03 8.31 8.35
CA CYS A 50 3.70 7.04 8.99
C CYS A 50 4.68 5.96 8.55
N VAL A 51 4.93 5.00 9.44
CA VAL A 51 5.57 3.73 9.11
C VAL A 51 4.50 2.66 9.05
N LEU A 52 4.38 2.00 7.90
CA LEU A 52 3.39 0.94 7.66
C LEU A 52 4.10 -0.41 7.52
N ASN A 53 3.55 -1.42 8.18
CA ASN A 53 3.91 -2.82 7.96
C ASN A 53 2.87 -3.47 7.07
N ILE A 54 3.30 -3.92 5.90
CA ILE A 54 2.43 -4.47 4.87
C ILE A 54 2.94 -5.85 4.51
N TYR A 55 2.04 -6.82 4.56
CA TYR A 55 2.30 -8.18 4.11
C TYR A 55 1.86 -8.34 2.66
N ASN A 56 2.82 -8.67 1.80
CA ASN A 56 2.58 -9.06 0.42
C ASN A 56 2.50 -10.60 0.34
N PRO A 57 1.29 -11.18 0.17
CA PRO A 57 1.10 -12.63 0.09
C PRO A 57 1.59 -13.24 -1.23
N ASN A 58 1.94 -12.43 -2.23
CA ASN A 58 2.41 -12.91 -3.53
C ASN A 58 3.86 -13.41 -3.41
N ASN A 59 4.24 -14.37 -4.26
CA ASN A 59 5.62 -14.87 -4.35
C ASN A 59 6.53 -13.97 -5.20
N THR A 60 6.00 -12.85 -5.70
CA THR A 60 6.67 -11.83 -6.49
C THR A 60 6.52 -10.46 -5.86
N GLU A 61 7.28 -9.49 -6.36
CA GLU A 61 7.09 -8.08 -6.01
C GLU A 61 5.71 -7.60 -6.51
N SER A 62 5.04 -6.78 -5.70
CA SER A 62 3.76 -6.14 -6.04
C SER A 62 3.96 -4.63 -6.09
N GLU A 63 3.44 -3.98 -7.13
CA GLU A 63 3.34 -2.52 -7.21
C GLU A 63 1.97 -2.07 -6.71
N VAL A 64 1.94 -1.22 -5.70
CA VAL A 64 0.69 -0.77 -5.06
C VAL A 64 0.62 0.74 -4.92
N LYS A 65 -0.62 1.24 -4.86
CA LYS A 65 -0.95 2.59 -4.41
C LYS A 65 -1.57 2.51 -3.02
N ILE A 66 -1.24 3.49 -2.19
CA ILE A 66 -1.73 3.58 -0.82
C ILE A 66 -2.47 4.91 -0.66
N SER A 67 -3.64 4.87 -0.05
CA SER A 67 -4.44 6.06 0.25
C SER A 67 -5.04 5.95 1.63
N ALA A 68 -5.48 7.08 2.18
CA ALA A 68 -6.17 7.10 3.46
C ALA A 68 -7.37 8.04 3.46
N ILE A 69 -8.28 7.82 4.40
CA ILE A 69 -9.37 8.75 4.70
C ILE A 69 -9.21 9.25 6.13
N ASP A 70 -9.11 10.57 6.29
CA ASP A 70 -9.06 11.26 7.57
C ASP A 70 -10.16 12.34 7.63
N ASN A 71 -11.22 12.07 8.40
CA ASN A 71 -12.28 13.05 8.60
C ASN A 71 -12.01 13.94 9.82
N GLU A 72 -11.22 13.45 10.77
CA GLU A 72 -11.00 14.13 12.06
C GLU A 72 -10.15 15.38 11.83
N ASP A 73 -9.09 15.25 11.02
CA ASP A 73 -8.22 16.37 10.67
C ASP A 73 -8.88 17.38 9.71
N VAL A 74 -9.96 16.98 9.02
CA VAL A 74 -10.82 17.93 8.28
C VAL A 74 -11.69 18.73 9.25
N GLU A 75 -12.25 18.10 10.27
CA GLU A 75 -13.14 18.75 11.24
C GLU A 75 -12.42 19.85 12.04
N ILE A 76 -11.14 19.66 12.35
CA ILE A 76 -10.33 20.68 13.06
C ILE A 76 -9.69 21.71 12.11
N GLY A 77 -9.82 21.54 10.79
CA GLY A 77 -9.31 22.48 9.79
C GLY A 77 -7.83 22.33 9.45
N LEU A 78 -7.21 21.18 9.74
CA LEU A 78 -5.88 20.84 9.22
C LEU A 78 -5.96 20.53 7.73
N LEU A 79 -6.92 19.69 7.32
CA LEU A 79 -7.11 19.23 5.94
C LEU A 79 -8.31 19.90 5.25
N LYS A 80 -8.17 20.28 3.98
CA LYS A 80 -9.33 20.76 3.18
C LYS A 80 -10.26 19.63 2.75
N SER A 81 -9.72 18.42 2.60
CA SER A 81 -10.46 17.25 2.12
C SER A 81 -9.98 16.01 2.85
N LYS A 82 -10.89 15.05 3.04
CA LYS A 82 -10.62 13.83 3.81
C LYS A 82 -9.70 12.83 3.11
N ASN A 83 -9.54 12.92 1.80
CA ASN A 83 -8.81 11.92 1.03
C ASN A 83 -7.34 12.29 1.01
N LEU A 84 -6.49 11.33 1.38
CA LEU A 84 -5.04 11.45 1.40
C LEU A 84 -4.43 10.46 0.42
N VAL A 85 -3.37 10.88 -0.26
CA VAL A 85 -2.57 10.01 -1.13
C VAL A 85 -1.22 9.79 -0.46
N ALA A 86 -0.80 8.54 -0.33
CA ALA A 86 0.53 8.23 0.16
C ALA A 86 1.58 8.47 -0.94
N ILE A 87 2.67 9.12 -0.58
CA ILE A 87 3.88 9.21 -1.41
C ILE A 87 5.08 8.71 -0.61
N ASP A 88 6.06 8.17 -1.32
CA ASP A 88 7.34 7.79 -0.76
C ASP A 88 8.17 9.03 -0.42
N LYS A 89 8.74 9.09 0.79
CA LYS A 89 9.47 10.26 1.30
C LYS A 89 10.74 10.56 0.51
N GLU A 90 11.40 9.56 -0.04
CA GLU A 90 12.69 9.73 -0.72
C GLU A 90 12.52 10.01 -2.22
N SER A 91 11.56 9.35 -2.85
CA SER A 91 11.35 9.39 -4.31
C SER A 91 10.18 10.25 -4.75
N GLU A 92 9.33 10.69 -3.82
CA GLU A 92 8.09 11.47 -4.05
C GLU A 92 7.08 10.77 -4.98
N LYS A 93 7.24 9.46 -5.21
CA LYS A 93 6.34 8.64 -6.03
C LYS A 93 5.17 8.14 -5.22
N ASP A 94 4.04 7.95 -5.88
CA ASP A 94 2.79 7.41 -5.30
C ASP A 94 2.64 5.89 -5.48
N VAL A 95 3.65 5.23 -6.06
CA VAL A 95 3.69 3.77 -6.29
C VAL A 95 4.78 3.15 -5.43
N PHE A 96 4.39 2.18 -4.62
CA PHE A 96 5.24 1.44 -3.70
C PHE A 96 5.51 0.03 -4.23
N ARG A 97 6.77 -0.41 -4.15
CA ARG A 97 7.20 -1.76 -4.53
C ARG A 97 7.37 -2.61 -3.28
N LEU A 98 6.51 -3.61 -3.14
CA LEU A 98 6.49 -4.49 -1.98
C LEU A 98 7.07 -5.85 -2.35
N LYS A 99 8.17 -6.24 -1.72
CA LYS A 99 8.75 -7.58 -1.87
C LYS A 99 7.78 -8.63 -1.35
N SER A 100 7.92 -9.88 -1.78
CA SER A 100 7.19 -11.00 -1.19
C SER A 100 7.43 -11.07 0.33
N GLY A 101 6.37 -11.27 1.11
CA GLY A 101 6.43 -11.33 2.57
C GLY A 101 6.23 -9.97 3.26
N GLU A 102 6.86 -9.79 4.41
CA GLU A 102 6.76 -8.59 5.25
C GLU A 102 7.56 -7.43 4.66
N ASN A 103 6.94 -6.24 4.64
CA ASN A 103 7.56 -5.00 4.22
C ASN A 103 7.28 -3.93 5.27
N THR A 104 8.31 -3.20 5.68
CA THR A 104 8.19 -1.98 6.47
C THR A 104 8.53 -0.79 5.57
N ILE A 105 7.56 0.09 5.37
CA ILE A 105 7.72 1.26 4.48
C ILE A 105 7.38 2.54 5.22
N THR A 106 8.07 3.62 4.88
CA THR A 106 7.72 4.98 5.34
C THR A 106 6.89 5.64 4.26
N VAL A 107 5.73 6.16 4.64
CA VAL A 107 4.81 6.87 3.74
C VAL A 107 4.56 8.28 4.26
N LEU A 108 4.38 9.21 3.34
CA LEU A 108 3.82 10.52 3.62
C LEU A 108 2.40 10.56 3.06
N PHE A 109 1.39 10.54 3.94
CA PHE A 109 0.03 10.83 3.52
C PHE A 109 -0.10 12.32 3.26
N ARG A 110 -0.26 12.69 1.99
CA ARG A 110 -0.36 14.07 1.52
C ARG A 110 -1.82 14.47 1.33
N GLY A 111 -2.19 15.63 1.87
CA GLY A 111 -3.48 16.29 1.67
C GLY A 111 -3.34 17.80 1.57
N GLU A 112 -4.36 18.50 1.07
CA GLU A 112 -4.35 19.96 0.99
C GLU A 112 -4.53 20.60 2.38
N TYR A 113 -3.71 21.61 2.68
CA TYR A 113 -3.71 22.32 3.95
C TYR A 113 -4.85 23.33 4.06
N ALA A 114 -5.64 23.26 5.12
CA ALA A 114 -6.78 24.15 5.38
C ALA A 114 -6.47 25.34 6.31
N GLY A 115 -5.24 25.43 6.84
CA GLY A 115 -4.75 26.61 7.55
C GLY A 115 -4.61 26.46 9.08
N ILE A 116 -5.00 25.33 9.67
CA ILE A 116 -4.80 25.05 11.09
C ILE A 116 -3.64 24.07 11.29
N TYR A 117 -2.56 24.51 11.94
CA TYR A 117 -1.40 23.68 12.24
C TYR A 117 -1.57 22.90 13.55
N GLN A 118 -2.45 21.90 13.52
CA GLN A 118 -2.70 20.99 14.64
C GLN A 118 -3.21 19.66 14.09
N ILE A 119 -2.76 18.54 14.63
CA ILE A 119 -3.26 17.20 14.30
C ILE A 119 -4.18 16.69 15.41
N THR A 120 -5.23 15.94 15.05
CA THR A 120 -6.24 15.45 15.99
C THR A 120 -5.70 14.31 16.85
N SER A 121 -4.95 13.39 16.24
CA SER A 121 -4.39 12.21 16.90
C SER A 121 -2.97 11.93 16.43
N ARG A 122 -2.17 11.27 17.28
CA ARG A 122 -0.85 10.73 16.91
C ARG A 122 -0.91 9.24 16.60
N GLU A 123 -1.99 8.84 15.94
CA GLU A 123 -2.22 7.49 15.43
C GLU A 123 -2.13 7.51 13.90
N ILE A 124 -1.91 6.36 13.28
CA ILE A 124 -2.03 6.25 11.83
C ILE A 124 -3.48 6.54 11.40
N PRO A 125 -3.72 7.03 10.17
CA PRO A 125 -5.09 7.20 9.67
C PRO A 125 -5.91 5.93 9.81
N ARG A 126 -7.13 6.05 10.34
CA ARG A 126 -7.99 4.90 10.68
C ARG A 126 -8.37 4.04 9.47
N PHE A 127 -8.51 4.67 8.31
CA PHE A 127 -8.92 4.00 7.08
C PHE A 127 -7.79 4.13 6.06
N ILE A 128 -6.98 3.08 5.94
CA ILE A 128 -5.92 2.97 4.94
C ILE A 128 -6.34 1.93 3.90
N TYR A 129 -6.17 2.27 2.63
CA TYR A 129 -6.51 1.42 1.50
C TYR A 129 -5.26 1.14 0.67
N ILE A 130 -5.06 -0.12 0.34
CA ILE A 130 -4.01 -0.60 -0.56
C ILE A 130 -4.71 -1.13 -1.81
N SER A 131 -4.32 -0.61 -2.97
CA SER A 131 -4.81 -1.08 -4.27
C SER A 131 -3.63 -1.44 -5.17
N GLU A 132 -3.82 -2.44 -6.01
CA GLU A 132 -2.89 -2.72 -7.11
C GLU A 132 -2.81 -1.52 -8.06
N ASN A 133 -1.61 -1.25 -8.57
CA ASN A 133 -1.36 -0.15 -9.51
C ASN A 133 -1.76 -0.49 -10.95
#